data_AF-A0A497BKW7-F1
#
_entry.id   AF-A0A497BKW7-F1
#
_cell.length_a   1.000
_cell.length_b   1.000
_cell.length_c   1.000
_cell.angle_alpha   90.00
_cell.angle_beta   90.00
_cell.angle_gamma   90.00
#
_symmetry.space_group_name_H-M   'P 1'
#
loop_
_entity.id
_entity.type
_entity.pdbx_description
1 polymer ?
#
loop_
_entity_poly.entity_id
_entity_poly.type
_entity_poly.pdbx_seq_one_letter_code
_entity_poly.pdbx_strand_id
1 'polypeptide(L)'
;LKSKPIMAGLNYFLTHGARGGEGDGLLGEKRDVKVWLGWLELRAHGDVEAIETPIGFIPKYEDLVELFAGIGKEYPQELYEQQFAFYVDNIIARIDLQEEAYGKEENIPTRLFEVYAEQRKGLEALKAKYGSVVSVEQLVEAARDS
;
A
#
# COMPACT_ATOMS: atom_id res chain seq x y z
N LEU A 1 -22.41 11.59 11.20
CA LEU A 1 -20.95 11.64 11.44
C LEU A 1 -20.42 12.95 10.88
N LYS A 2 -19.75 13.79 11.69
CA LYS A 2 -19.23 15.11 11.25
C LYS A 2 -17.87 15.03 10.53
N SER A 3 -17.15 13.91 10.65
CA SER A 3 -15.95 13.58 9.88
C SER A 3 -16.08 12.17 9.30
N LYS A 4 -15.53 11.94 8.10
CA LYS A 4 -15.43 10.60 7.51
C LYS A 4 -14.20 9.90 8.10
N PRO A 5 -14.30 8.66 8.58
CA PRO A 5 -13.14 7.92 9.09
C PRO A 5 -12.16 7.62 7.95
N ILE A 6 -10.87 7.54 8.28
CA ILE A 6 -9.88 6.97 7.36
C ILE A 6 -10.14 5.47 7.26
N MET A 7 -10.16 4.97 6.02
CA MET A 7 -10.18 3.56 5.70
C MET A 7 -8.78 3.13 5.29
N ALA A 8 -8.27 2.03 5.86
CA ALA A 8 -6.94 1.53 5.59
C ALA A 8 -6.95 0.03 5.32
N GLY A 9 -6.14 -0.41 4.35
CA GLY A 9 -5.82 -1.82 4.13
C GLY A 9 -4.48 -2.15 4.76
N LEU A 10 -4.43 -3.15 5.65
CA LEU A 10 -3.21 -3.58 6.33
C LEU A 10 -2.89 -5.03 5.95
N ASN A 11 -1.62 -5.32 5.65
CA ASN A 11 -1.16 -6.67 5.37
C ASN A 11 -0.01 -7.07 6.30
N TYR A 12 -0.34 -7.91 7.29
CA TYR A 12 0.60 -8.45 8.27
C TYR A 12 1.29 -9.75 7.83
N PHE A 13 0.92 -10.27 6.65
CA PHE A 13 1.27 -11.61 6.19
C PHE A 13 2.18 -11.60 4.96
N LEU A 14 2.81 -10.46 4.66
CA LEU A 14 3.84 -10.41 3.63
C LEU A 14 5.01 -11.30 4.01
N THR A 15 5.51 -12.07 3.05
CA THR A 15 6.65 -12.97 3.23
C THR A 15 7.84 -12.50 2.38
N HIS A 16 9.05 -12.94 2.75
CA HIS A 16 10.24 -12.71 1.94
C HIS A 16 10.08 -13.25 0.51
N GLY A 17 9.57 -14.48 0.34
CA GLY A 17 9.31 -15.08 -0.98
C GLY A 17 8.31 -14.30 -1.83
N ALA A 18 7.27 -13.74 -1.22
CA ALA A 18 6.29 -12.90 -1.93
C ALA A 18 6.89 -11.55 -2.38
N ARG A 19 8.07 -11.18 -1.86
CA ARG A 19 8.76 -9.91 -2.10
C ARG A 19 10.15 -10.10 -2.71
N GLY A 20 10.30 -11.13 -3.55
CA GLY A 20 11.52 -11.35 -4.36
C GLY A 20 12.69 -11.97 -3.62
N GLY A 21 12.55 -12.27 -2.33
CA GLY A 21 13.49 -13.08 -1.56
C GLY A 21 13.15 -14.57 -1.62
N GLU A 22 13.70 -15.34 -0.68
CA GLU A 22 13.43 -16.78 -0.54
C GLU A 22 12.66 -17.07 0.76
N GLY A 23 11.86 -18.14 0.75
CA GLY A 23 11.16 -18.65 1.94
C GLY A 23 9.81 -18.00 2.25
N ASP A 24 9.15 -18.52 3.27
CA ASP A 24 7.80 -18.15 3.74
C ASP A 24 7.82 -17.31 5.03
N GLY A 25 9.01 -16.95 5.52
CA GLY A 25 9.17 -16.08 6.69
C GLY A 25 8.47 -14.74 6.49
N LEU A 26 7.72 -14.32 7.51
CA LEU A 26 7.01 -13.04 7.53
C LEU A 26 7.99 -11.85 7.58
N LEU A 27 7.69 -10.79 6.83
CA LEU A 27 8.39 -9.50 6.91
C LEU A 27 8.04 -8.72 8.18
N GLY A 28 6.91 -9.02 8.80
CA GLY A 28 6.40 -8.33 9.98
C GLY A 28 6.37 -9.22 11.21
N GLU A 29 6.38 -8.59 12.38
CA GLU A 29 6.17 -9.22 13.67
C GLU A 29 4.88 -8.72 14.31
N LYS A 30 4.34 -9.49 15.26
CA LYS A 30 3.11 -9.11 15.99
C LYS A 30 3.19 -7.73 16.65
N ARG A 31 4.38 -7.32 17.14
CA ARG A 31 4.57 -6.03 17.81
C ARG A 31 4.48 -4.83 16.87
N ASP A 32 4.69 -5.04 15.57
CA ASP A 32 4.68 -3.99 14.54
C ASP A 32 3.27 -3.40 14.34
N VAL A 33 2.22 -4.08 14.82
CA VAL A 33 0.84 -3.55 14.84
C VAL A 33 0.74 -2.17 15.49
N LYS A 34 1.57 -1.90 16.52
CA LYS A 34 1.60 -0.60 17.19
C LYS A 34 2.06 0.52 16.25
N VAL A 35 3.00 0.22 15.35
CA VAL A 35 3.51 1.17 14.37
C VAL A 35 2.41 1.50 13.35
N TRP A 36 1.74 0.49 12.80
CA TRP A 36 0.70 0.73 11.79
C TRP A 36 -0.49 1.51 12.35
N LEU A 37 -0.93 1.18 13.57
CA LEU A 37 -2.00 1.93 14.23
C LEU A 37 -1.55 3.35 14.60
N GLY A 38 -0.30 3.54 15.03
CA GLY A 38 0.27 4.86 15.31
C GLY A 38 0.33 5.73 14.07
N TRP A 39 0.83 5.20 12.94
CA TRP A 39 0.87 5.96 11.70
C TRP A 39 -0.52 6.35 11.20
N LEU A 40 -1.51 5.45 11.29
CA LEU A 40 -2.89 5.75 10.93
C LEU A 40 -3.51 6.84 11.82
N GLU A 41 -3.16 6.87 13.10
CA GLU A 41 -3.60 7.90 14.03
C GLU A 41 -3.01 9.27 13.68
N LEU A 42 -1.70 9.36 13.46
CA LEU A 42 -1.04 10.58 12.97
C LEU A 42 -1.65 11.05 11.64
N ARG A 43 -1.86 10.13 10.70
CA ARG A 43 -2.43 10.43 9.38
C ARG A 43 -3.90 10.87 9.45
N ALA A 44 -4.65 10.43 10.46
CA ALA A 44 -6.03 10.86 10.71
C ALA A 44 -6.13 12.26 11.30
N HIS A 45 -5.11 12.70 12.04
CA HIS A 45 -5.02 14.05 12.60
C HIS A 45 -4.35 15.04 11.65
N GLY A 46 -3.68 14.55 10.60
CA GLY A 46 -2.95 15.39 9.64
C GLY A 46 -1.55 15.77 10.11
N ASP A 47 -1.00 15.02 11.06
CA ASP A 47 0.32 15.27 11.66
C ASP A 47 1.48 14.76 10.77
N VAL A 48 1.17 13.89 9.81
CA VAL A 48 2.12 13.35 8.83
C VAL A 48 1.56 13.41 7.42
N GLU A 49 2.45 13.59 6.45
CA GLU A 49 2.15 13.46 5.03
C GLU A 49 2.14 11.98 4.61
N ALA A 50 1.75 11.70 3.37
CA ALA A 50 1.80 10.37 2.80
C ALA A 50 2.18 10.43 1.31
N ILE A 51 2.70 9.32 0.80
CA ILE A 51 3.00 9.18 -0.63
C ILE A 51 1.71 8.78 -1.33
N GLU A 52 1.25 9.60 -2.27
CA GLU A 52 0.09 9.29 -3.10
C GLU A 52 0.44 8.26 -4.16
N THR A 53 -0.44 7.28 -4.35
CA THR A 53 -0.30 6.21 -5.33
C THR A 53 -1.65 5.95 -6.00
N PRO A 54 -1.69 5.27 -7.17
CA PRO A 54 -2.95 4.93 -7.82
C PRO A 54 -3.95 4.16 -6.95
N ILE A 55 -3.51 3.45 -5.92
CA ILE A 55 -4.36 2.61 -5.05
C ILE A 55 -4.51 3.18 -3.63
N GLY A 56 -4.20 4.46 -3.43
CA GLY A 56 -4.30 5.14 -2.14
C GLY A 56 -2.96 5.65 -1.64
N PHE A 57 -2.78 5.72 -0.33
CA PHE A 57 -1.62 6.35 0.29
C PHE A 57 -0.74 5.33 1.02
N ILE A 58 0.57 5.53 0.98
CA ILE A 58 1.54 4.77 1.76
C ILE A 58 2.38 5.71 2.67
N PRO A 59 2.86 5.23 3.83
CA PRO A 59 3.72 6.00 4.73
C PRO A 59 5.07 6.36 4.11
N LYS A 60 5.63 7.49 4.53
CA LYS A 60 7.03 7.83 4.27
C LYS A 60 7.94 7.00 5.18
N TYR A 61 9.17 6.77 4.75
CA TYR A 61 10.14 5.97 5.52
C TYR A 61 10.45 6.62 6.87
N GLU A 62 10.64 7.95 6.91
CA GLU A 62 11.04 8.65 8.13
C GLU A 62 10.00 8.51 9.24
N ASP A 63 8.71 8.63 8.92
CA ASP A 63 7.61 8.46 9.89
C ASP A 63 7.67 7.08 10.56
N LEU A 64 7.97 6.04 9.77
CA LEU A 64 8.03 4.67 10.27
C LEU A 64 9.26 4.44 11.13
N VAL A 65 10.42 5.01 10.76
CA VAL A 65 11.64 4.92 11.58
C VAL A 65 11.40 5.44 12.99
N GLU A 66 10.74 6.59 13.13
CA GLU A 66 10.41 7.16 14.45
C GLU A 66 9.46 6.25 15.25
N LEU A 67 8.41 5.73 14.60
CA LEU A 67 7.44 4.85 15.25
C LEU A 67 8.04 3.51 15.67
N PHE A 68 8.91 2.91 14.83
CA PHE A 68 9.62 1.68 15.15
C PHE A 68 10.62 1.87 16.28
N ALA A 69 11.33 3.01 16.32
CA ALA A 69 12.19 3.38 17.44
C ALA A 69 11.38 3.48 18.75
N GLY A 70 10.15 3.99 18.70
CA GLY A 70 9.21 4.03 19.84
C GLY A 70 8.85 2.67 20.43
N ILE A 71 9.03 1.58 19.68
CA ILE A 71 8.86 0.19 20.18
C ILE A 71 10.19 -0.55 20.38
N GLY A 72 11.32 0.17 20.34
CA GLY A 72 12.66 -0.39 20.52
C GLY A 72 13.04 -1.38 19.41
N LYS A 73 12.68 -1.09 18.16
CA LYS A 73 12.99 -1.92 16.98
C LYS A 73 13.66 -1.05 15.92
N GLU A 74 14.77 -1.54 15.36
CA GLU A 74 15.36 -0.93 14.17
C GLU A 74 14.48 -1.19 12.95
N TYR A 75 14.36 -0.19 12.08
CA TYR A 75 13.58 -0.29 10.84
C TYR A 75 14.48 -0.02 9.64
N PRO A 76 15.10 -1.06 9.06
CA PRO A 76 16.01 -0.87 7.93
C PRO A 76 15.25 -0.51 6.65
N GLN A 77 15.86 0.33 5.81
CA GLN A 77 15.28 0.77 4.54
C GLN A 77 14.91 -0.40 3.61
N GLU A 78 15.68 -1.49 3.63
CA GLU A 78 15.37 -2.70 2.85
C GLU A 78 14.01 -3.31 3.25
N LEU A 79 13.68 -3.33 4.54
CA LEU A 79 12.40 -3.85 5.01
C LEU A 79 11.24 -2.95 4.56
N TYR A 80 11.44 -1.63 4.61
CA TYR A 80 10.48 -0.66 4.07
C TYR A 80 10.22 -0.89 2.59
N GLU A 81 11.29 -1.05 1.81
CA GLU A 81 11.20 -1.29 0.37
C GLU A 81 10.41 -2.57 0.06
N GLN A 82 10.72 -3.68 0.76
CA GLN A 82 9.99 -4.94 0.59
C GLN A 82 8.51 -4.84 1.00
N GLN A 83 8.19 -4.05 2.03
CA GLN A 83 6.81 -3.89 2.50
C GLN A 83 5.95 -3.09 1.53
N PHE A 84 6.49 -2.02 0.93
CA PHE A 84 5.73 -1.03 0.19
C PHE A 84 5.94 -1.03 -1.33
N ALA A 85 6.92 -1.76 -1.87
CA ALA A 85 7.06 -1.93 -3.32
C ALA A 85 5.81 -2.55 -3.96
N PHE A 86 5.47 -2.07 -5.16
CA PHE A 86 4.30 -2.50 -5.90
C PHE A 86 4.65 -3.63 -6.85
N TYR A 87 3.98 -4.77 -6.67
CA TYR A 87 4.01 -5.90 -7.60
C TYR A 87 2.77 -5.75 -8.47
N VAL A 88 2.90 -4.92 -9.51
CA VAL A 88 1.76 -4.33 -10.23
C VAL A 88 0.87 -5.42 -10.83
N ASP A 89 1.46 -6.47 -11.42
CA ASP A 89 0.70 -7.58 -11.99
C ASP A 89 -0.17 -8.29 -10.95
N ASN A 90 0.33 -8.47 -9.73
CA ASN A 90 -0.43 -9.09 -8.64
C ASN A 90 -1.58 -8.19 -8.18
N ILE A 91 -1.36 -6.88 -8.16
CA ILE A 91 -2.38 -5.90 -7.76
C ILE A 91 -3.48 -5.85 -8.83
N ILE A 92 -3.12 -5.78 -10.10
CA ILE A 92 -4.06 -5.80 -11.23
C ILE A 92 -4.87 -7.09 -11.23
N ALA A 93 -4.22 -8.25 -11.08
CA ALA A 93 -4.93 -9.54 -11.01
C ALA A 93 -5.92 -9.61 -9.84
N ARG A 94 -5.63 -8.94 -8.72
CA ARG A 94 -6.57 -8.84 -7.60
C ARG A 94 -7.77 -7.95 -7.94
N ILE A 95 -7.53 -6.83 -8.62
CA ILE A 95 -8.61 -5.96 -9.12
C ILE A 95 -9.49 -6.73 -10.10
N ASP A 96 -8.90 -7.47 -11.05
CA ASP A 96 -9.62 -8.33 -12.00
C ASP A 96 -10.53 -9.33 -11.29
N LEU A 97 -9.99 -10.04 -10.29
CA LEU A 97 -10.73 -11.03 -9.52
C LEU A 97 -11.92 -10.39 -8.77
N GLN A 98 -11.71 -9.21 -8.18
CA GLN A 98 -12.75 -8.48 -7.47
C GLN A 98 -13.83 -7.96 -8.42
N GLU A 99 -13.42 -7.36 -9.53
CA GLU A 99 -14.30 -6.86 -10.58
C GLU A 99 -15.18 -7.97 -11.15
N GLU A 100 -14.61 -9.14 -11.47
CA GLU A 100 -15.36 -10.31 -11.96
C GLU A 100 -16.37 -10.83 -10.92
N ALA A 101 -15.96 -10.92 -9.65
CA ALA A 101 -16.82 -11.40 -8.57
C ALA A 101 -18.00 -10.44 -8.32
N TYR A 102 -17.72 -9.15 -8.14
CA TYR A 102 -18.76 -8.15 -7.89
C TYR A 102 -19.63 -7.86 -9.11
N GLY A 103 -19.11 -8.04 -10.33
CA GLY A 103 -19.90 -7.89 -11.56
C GLY A 103 -21.05 -8.90 -11.70
N LYS A 104 -21.02 -10.00 -10.91
CA LYS A 104 -22.07 -11.02 -10.88
C LYS A 104 -23.15 -10.74 -9.83
N GLU A 105 -22.91 -9.80 -8.93
CA GLU A 105 -23.81 -9.47 -7.82
C GLU A 105 -24.78 -8.34 -8.20
N GLU A 106 -26.02 -8.43 -7.71
CA GLU A 106 -27.01 -7.36 -7.91
C GLU A 106 -26.78 -6.20 -6.92
N ASN A 107 -27.18 -4.98 -7.32
CA ASN A 107 -27.15 -3.77 -6.48
C ASN A 107 -25.75 -3.28 -6.07
N ILE A 108 -24.69 -3.64 -6.81
CA ILE A 108 -23.36 -3.05 -6.61
C ILE A 108 -23.31 -1.62 -7.17
N PRO A 109 -22.83 -0.62 -6.41
CA PRO A 109 -22.71 0.75 -6.92
C PRO A 109 -21.74 0.84 -8.10
N THR A 110 -22.14 1.50 -9.19
CA THR A 110 -21.28 1.77 -10.36
C THR A 110 -19.95 2.44 -9.98
N ARG A 111 -19.97 3.26 -8.93
CA ARG A 111 -18.77 3.94 -8.40
C ARG A 111 -17.64 2.97 -8.05
N LEU A 112 -17.95 1.73 -7.65
CA LEU A 112 -16.93 0.72 -7.36
C LEU A 112 -16.09 0.41 -8.62
N PHE A 113 -16.75 0.15 -9.74
CA PHE A 113 -16.10 -0.20 -11.00
C PHE A 113 -15.35 0.99 -11.62
N GLU A 114 -15.86 2.21 -11.45
CA GLU A 114 -15.13 3.43 -11.83
C GLU A 114 -13.79 3.54 -11.07
N VAL A 115 -13.80 3.27 -9.76
CA VAL A 115 -12.59 3.28 -8.94
C VAL A 115 -11.63 2.18 -9.38
N TYR A 116 -12.11 0.97 -9.67
CA TYR A 116 -11.26 -0.11 -10.20
C TYR A 116 -10.63 0.26 -11.54
N ALA A 117 -11.38 0.87 -12.46
CA ALA A 117 -10.86 1.33 -13.74
C ALA A 117 -9.79 2.43 -13.58
N GLU A 118 -10.01 3.38 -12.68
CA GLU A 118 -9.04 4.43 -12.35
C GLU A 118 -7.74 3.86 -11.76
N GLN A 119 -7.87 2.98 -10.77
CA GLN A 119 -6.74 2.27 -10.15
C GLN A 119 -5.95 1.46 -11.18
N ARG A 120 -6.64 0.68 -12.02
CA ARG A 120 -6.02 -0.10 -13.09
C ARG A 120 -5.24 0.79 -14.06
N LYS A 121 -5.84 1.87 -14.53
CA LYS A 121 -5.17 2.81 -15.45
C LYS A 121 -3.89 3.39 -14.85
N GLY A 122 -3.93 3.81 -13.58
CA GLY A 122 -2.74 4.32 -12.89
C GLY A 122 -1.66 3.25 -12.69
N LEU A 123 -2.06 2.02 -12.35
CA LEU A 123 -1.15 0.88 -12.24
C LEU A 123 -0.51 0.49 -13.58
N GLU A 124 -1.28 0.48 -14.66
CA GLU A 124 -0.77 0.23 -16.02
C GLU A 124 0.21 1.32 -16.46
N ALA A 125 -0.04 2.59 -16.11
CA ALA A 125 0.89 3.68 -16.37
C ALA A 125 2.21 3.50 -15.60
N LEU A 126 2.16 3.12 -14.31
CA LEU A 126 3.35 2.79 -13.52
C LEU A 126 4.11 1.61 -14.16
N LYS A 127 3.41 0.55 -14.57
CA LYS A 127 4.01 -0.61 -15.22
C LYS A 127 4.67 -0.24 -16.54
N ALA A 128 4.06 0.62 -17.34
CA ALA A 128 4.62 1.09 -18.59
C ALA A 128 5.91 1.92 -18.39
N LYS A 129 6.00 2.70 -17.30
CA LYS A 129 7.17 3.53 -16.98
C LYS A 129 8.30 2.74 -16.32
N TYR A 130 7.99 1.83 -15.39
CA TYR A 130 8.98 1.22 -14.50
C TYR A 130 9.06 -0.31 -14.54
N GLY A 131 8.08 -0.98 -15.16
CA GLY A 131 7.96 -2.44 -15.18
C GLY A 131 7.03 -3.01 -14.11
N SER A 132 6.98 -4.35 -14.01
CA SER A 132 6.01 -5.05 -13.15
C SER A 132 6.29 -4.93 -11.65
N VAL A 133 7.51 -4.57 -11.26
CA VAL A 133 7.90 -4.31 -9.87
C VAL A 133 8.35 -2.87 -9.78
N VAL A 134 7.66 -2.06 -8.98
CA VAL A 134 7.88 -0.62 -8.84
C VAL A 134 8.34 -0.32 -7.43
N SER A 135 9.52 0.28 -7.30
CA SER A 135 10.12 0.62 -6.00
C SER A 135 9.41 1.79 -5.35
N VAL A 136 9.60 1.97 -4.04
CA VAL A 136 9.01 3.11 -3.34
C VAL A 136 9.57 4.44 -3.87
N GLU A 137 10.84 4.50 -4.24
CA GLU A 137 11.44 5.68 -4.88
C GLU A 137 10.74 6.04 -6.20
N GLN A 138 10.43 5.04 -7.03
CA GLN A 138 9.69 5.24 -8.29
C GLN A 138 8.24 5.66 -8.04
N LEU A 139 7.60 5.18 -6.97
CA LEU A 139 6.28 5.65 -6.54
C LEU A 139 6.33 7.12 -6.12
N VAL A 140 7.36 7.52 -5.38
CA VAL A 140 7.57 8.93 -4.98
C VAL A 140 7.83 9.81 -6.21
N GLU A 141 8.61 9.34 -7.18
CA GLU A 141 8.82 10.05 -8.45
C GLU A 141 7.50 10.24 -9.19
N ALA A 142 6.70 9.17 -9.36
CA ALA A 142 5.41 9.24 -10.03
C ALA A 142 4.41 10.18 -9.33
N ALA A 143 4.42 10.22 -7.99
CA ALA A 143 3.56 11.10 -7.21
C ALA A 143 3.89 12.59 -7.41
N ARG A 144 5.15 12.92 -7.77
CA ARG A 144 5.56 14.31 -8.05
C ARG A 144 5.21 14.77 -9.46
N ASP A 145 5.08 13.83 -10.39
CA ASP A 145 4.74 14.09 -11.80
C ASP A 145 3.21 14.18 -12.05
N SER A 146 2.39 13.89 -11.03
CA SER A 146 0.92 13.76 -11.10
C SER A 146 0.16 15.05 -10.82
#